data_AF-A0A2H1WB51-F1
#
_entry.id   AF-A0A2H1WB51-F1
#
_cell.length_a   1.000
_cell.length_b   1.000
_cell.length_c   1.000
_cell.angle_alpha   90.00
_cell.angle_beta   90.00
_cell.angle_gamma   90.00
#
_symmetry.space_group_name_H-M   'P 1'
#
loop_
_entity.id
_entity.type
_entity.pdbx_description
1 polymer ?
#
loop_
_entity_poly.entity_id
_entity_poly.type
_entity_poly.pdbx_seq_one_letter_code
_entity_poly.pdbx_strand_id
1 'polypeptide(L)'
;LYGPGYTYLYIRMLRQPALYGISQDKLQEDSLLELHRADLVHTAASLLDKAGLIRYERKSGHFQPTELGRIASHFYCTYETMQCYSQLLKPTLGEIELFRVFSLSAEFKHIAVREEEKLELCKLMERVPIPIKESIEEPSAKINVLLQAYISQLKLEGFALMADMV
;
A
#
# COMPACT_ATOMS: atom_id res chain seq x y z
N LEU A 1 -14.91 3.52 23.35
CA LEU A 1 -13.74 3.63 22.45
C LEU A 1 -13.20 5.06 22.55
N TYR A 2 -12.17 5.29 23.38
CA TYR A 2 -11.45 6.57 23.37
C TYR A 2 -10.53 6.61 22.14
N GLY A 3 -11.11 6.80 20.95
CA GLY A 3 -10.40 6.98 19.67
C GLY A 3 -9.71 8.36 19.57
N PRO A 4 -9.03 8.67 18.44
CA PRO A 4 -7.77 9.43 18.25
C PRO A 4 -7.60 10.84 18.90
N GLY A 5 -7.97 11.02 20.17
CA GLY A 5 -7.87 12.27 20.91
C GLY A 5 -6.45 12.74 21.22
N TYR A 6 -5.45 11.89 20.96
CA TYR A 6 -4.02 12.21 21.16
C TYR A 6 -3.29 12.52 19.85
N THR A 7 -3.97 12.44 18.70
CA THR A 7 -3.32 12.64 17.40
C THR A 7 -3.22 14.12 17.06
N TYR A 8 -2.17 14.49 16.33
CA TYR A 8 -2.06 15.83 15.75
C TYR A 8 -3.25 16.15 14.83
N LEU A 9 -3.77 15.13 14.11
CA LEU A 9 -4.97 15.25 13.28
C LEU A 9 -6.16 15.77 14.07
N TYR A 10 -6.46 15.20 15.23
CA TYR A 10 -7.56 15.64 16.09
C TYR A 10 -7.43 17.11 16.51
N ILE A 11 -6.23 17.51 16.98
CA ILE A 11 -5.97 18.90 17.39
C ILE A 11 -6.21 19.86 16.22
N ARG A 12 -5.82 19.45 15.00
CA ARG A 12 -5.99 20.26 13.79
C ARG A 12 -7.45 20.35 13.32
N MET A 13 -8.21 19.27 13.42
CA MET A 13 -9.64 19.26 13.10
C MET A 13 -10.43 20.21 14.01
N LEU A 14 -10.07 20.31 15.30
CA LEU A 14 -10.69 21.28 16.22
C LEU A 14 -10.30 22.73 15.91
N ARG A 15 -9.03 22.99 15.60
CA ARG A 15 -8.53 24.36 15.36
C ARG A 15 -8.94 24.93 14.02
N GLN A 16 -9.06 24.09 12.98
CA GLN A 16 -9.39 24.53 11.64
C GLN A 16 -10.28 23.51 10.91
N PRO A 17 -11.54 23.33 11.32
CA PRO A 17 -12.43 22.26 10.86
C PRO A 17 -12.71 22.29 9.35
N ALA A 18 -12.84 23.49 8.77
CA ALA A 18 -13.16 23.64 7.35
C ALA A 18 -12.11 23.01 6.41
N LEU A 19 -10.82 23.01 6.80
CA LEU A 19 -9.76 22.37 6.02
C LEU A 19 -9.84 20.84 6.03
N TYR A 20 -10.53 20.27 7.01
CA TYR A 20 -10.70 18.82 7.17
C TYR A 20 -12.11 18.37 6.76
N GLY A 21 -12.86 19.21 6.04
CA GLY A 21 -14.20 18.87 5.54
C GLY A 21 -15.27 18.82 6.63
N ILE A 22 -15.03 19.45 7.79
CA ILE A 22 -16.00 19.52 8.89
C ILE A 22 -16.72 20.87 8.81
N SER A 23 -18.05 20.85 8.64
CA SER A 23 -18.88 22.06 8.63
C SER A 23 -18.99 22.66 10.03
N GLN A 24 -19.24 23.97 10.10
CA GLN A 24 -19.46 24.67 11.38
C GLN A 24 -20.67 24.10 12.13
N ASP A 25 -21.74 23.74 11.41
CA ASP A 25 -22.93 23.12 11.99
C ASP A 25 -22.59 21.79 12.68
N LYS A 26 -21.77 20.94 12.02
CA LYS A 26 -21.32 19.66 12.60
C LYS A 26 -20.45 19.85 13.84
N LEU A 27 -19.67 20.93 13.90
CA LEU A 27 -18.88 21.27 15.10
C LEU A 27 -19.76 21.77 16.25
N GLN A 28 -20.86 22.46 15.98
CA GLN A 28 -21.81 22.88 17.03
C GLN A 28 -22.52 21.68 17.65
N GLU A 29 -22.89 20.68 16.82
CA GLU A 29 -23.52 19.44 17.27
C GLU A 29 -22.53 18.48 17.96
N ASP A 30 -21.27 18.44 17.49
CA ASP A 30 -20.22 17.54 17.98
C ASP A 30 -18.93 18.32 18.31
N SER A 31 -19.00 19.14 19.37
CA SER A 31 -17.91 20.05 19.77
C SER A 31 -16.56 19.38 20.04
N LEU A 32 -16.59 18.11 20.47
CA LEU A 32 -15.39 17.30 20.75
C LEU A 32 -15.05 16.33 19.60
N LEU A 33 -15.79 16.39 18.49
CA LEU A 33 -15.65 15.52 17.33
C LEU A 33 -15.69 14.02 17.67
N GLU A 34 -16.47 13.62 18.68
CA GLU A 34 -16.58 12.23 19.11
C GLU A 34 -17.23 11.36 18.04
N LEU A 35 -18.37 11.82 17.48
CA LEU A 35 -19.08 11.12 16.42
C LEU A 35 -18.25 11.13 15.14
N HIS A 36 -17.65 12.27 14.80
CA HIS A 36 -16.77 12.35 13.63
C HIS A 36 -15.55 11.42 13.72
N ARG A 37 -14.91 11.31 14.89
CA ARG A 37 -13.83 10.34 15.10
C ARG A 37 -14.33 8.90 15.04
N ALA A 38 -15.53 8.62 15.56
CA ALA A 38 -16.13 7.30 15.47
C ALA A 38 -16.37 6.91 14.01
N ASP A 39 -16.85 7.84 13.16
CA ASP A 39 -17.01 7.63 11.71
C ASP A 39 -15.66 7.29 11.05
N LEU A 40 -14.62 8.08 11.33
CA LEU A 40 -13.28 7.85 10.78
C LEU A 40 -12.74 6.47 11.18
N VAL A 41 -12.86 6.10 12.45
CA VAL A 41 -12.45 4.78 12.95
C VAL A 41 -13.28 3.67 12.30
N HIS A 42 -14.59 3.86 12.14
CA HIS A 42 -15.48 2.89 11.52
C HIS A 42 -15.12 2.64 10.05
N THR A 43 -14.85 3.70 9.27
CA THR A 43 -14.41 3.58 7.88
C THR A 43 -13.09 2.83 7.79
N ALA A 44 -12.09 3.21 8.58
CA ALA A 44 -10.80 2.54 8.59
C ALA A 44 -10.91 1.06 9.00
N ALA A 45 -11.64 0.76 10.07
CA ALA A 45 -11.87 -0.60 10.53
C ALA A 45 -12.59 -1.46 9.47
N SER A 46 -13.56 -0.88 8.75
CA SER A 46 -14.27 -1.57 7.68
C SER A 46 -13.35 -1.92 6.49
N LEU A 47 -12.39 -1.05 6.17
CA LEU A 47 -11.37 -1.33 5.15
C LEU A 47 -10.42 -2.45 5.60
N LEU A 48 -9.92 -2.38 6.83
CA LEU A 48 -9.02 -3.39 7.40
C LEU A 48 -9.68 -4.77 7.53
N ASP A 49 -10.97 -4.80 7.90
CA ASP A 49 -11.77 -6.02 7.98
C ASP A 49 -11.99 -6.64 6.59
N LYS A 50 -12.35 -5.83 5.60
CA LYS A 50 -12.48 -6.27 4.20
C LYS A 50 -11.17 -6.81 3.62
N ALA A 51 -10.04 -6.27 4.04
CA ALA A 51 -8.71 -6.72 3.64
C ALA A 51 -8.21 -7.93 4.46
N GLY A 52 -8.94 -8.35 5.50
CA GLY A 52 -8.60 -9.51 6.32
C GLY A 52 -7.52 -9.25 7.39
N LEU A 53 -7.17 -7.99 7.66
CA LEU A 53 -6.14 -7.62 8.65
C LEU A 53 -6.69 -7.61 10.08
N ILE A 54 -7.99 -7.36 10.23
CA ILE A 54 -8.69 -7.45 11.52
C ILE A 54 -10.01 -8.20 11.33
N ARG A 55 -10.62 -8.62 12.44
CA ARG A 55 -12.05 -8.94 12.50
C ARG A 55 -12.76 -7.82 13.24
N TYR A 56 -13.68 -7.15 12.58
CA TYR A 56 -14.40 -6.01 13.14
C TYR A 56 -15.87 -6.35 13.43
N GLU A 57 -16.22 -6.43 14.72
CA GLU A 57 -17.60 -6.62 15.14
C GLU A 57 -18.33 -5.27 15.24
N ARG A 58 -19.12 -4.93 14.22
CA ARG A 58 -19.79 -3.61 14.09
C ARG A 58 -20.74 -3.26 15.24
N LYS A 59 -21.37 -4.27 15.85
CA LYS A 59 -22.35 -4.05 16.93
C LYS A 59 -21.69 -3.69 18.26
N SER A 60 -20.61 -4.40 18.61
CA SER A 60 -19.88 -4.20 19.87
C SER A 60 -18.77 -3.17 19.76
N GLY A 61 -18.30 -2.88 18.53
CA GLY A 61 -17.13 -2.05 18.28
C GLY A 61 -15.81 -2.79 18.57
N HIS A 62 -15.82 -4.11 18.76
CA HIS A 62 -14.66 -4.89 19.12
C HIS A 62 -13.77 -5.21 17.90
N PHE A 63 -12.46 -5.14 18.09
CA PHE A 63 -11.46 -5.48 17.08
C PHE A 63 -10.65 -6.69 17.54
N GLN A 64 -10.48 -7.66 16.66
CA GLN A 64 -9.55 -8.76 16.86
C GLN A 64 -8.48 -8.74 15.76
N PRO A 65 -7.18 -8.69 16.09
CA PRO A 65 -6.13 -8.74 15.08
C PRO A 65 -6.06 -10.12 14.43
N THR A 66 -5.75 -10.18 13.14
CA THR A 66 -5.40 -11.43 12.45
C THR A 66 -3.88 -11.58 12.35
N GLU A 67 -3.39 -12.78 12.01
CA GLU A 67 -1.97 -12.96 11.72
C GLU A 67 -1.51 -12.12 10.51
N LEU A 68 -2.36 -11.96 9.49
CA LEU A 68 -2.08 -11.09 8.36
C LEU A 68 -1.93 -9.63 8.81
N GLY A 69 -2.79 -9.15 9.71
CA GLY A 69 -2.67 -7.82 10.30
C GLY A 69 -1.39 -7.64 11.13
N ARG A 70 -0.95 -8.68 11.84
CA ARG A 70 0.32 -8.66 12.59
C ARG A 70 1.52 -8.56 11.66
N ILE A 71 1.53 -9.35 10.58
CA ILE A 71 2.57 -9.28 9.53
C ILE A 71 2.60 -7.88 8.93
N ALA A 72 1.43 -7.33 8.53
CA ALA A 72 1.31 -5.98 8.00
C ALA A 72 1.96 -4.94 8.92
N SER A 73 1.60 -4.98 10.20
CA SER A 73 2.11 -4.03 11.20
C SER A 73 3.59 -4.21 11.50
N HIS A 74 4.11 -5.44 11.51
CA HIS A 74 5.50 -5.72 11.85
C HIS A 74 6.46 -5.31 10.73
N PHE A 75 6.05 -5.53 9.47
CA PHE A 75 6.86 -5.24 8.29
C PHE A 75 6.50 -3.91 7.61
N TYR A 76 5.61 -3.12 8.22
CA TYR A 76 5.23 -1.81 7.74
C TYR A 76 4.61 -1.80 6.33
N CYS A 77 3.84 -2.84 6.02
CA CYS A 77 3.16 -2.97 4.74
C CYS A 77 1.76 -2.37 4.78
N THR A 78 1.34 -1.77 3.67
CA THR A 78 -0.01 -1.23 3.50
C THR A 78 -1.08 -2.32 3.48
N TYR A 79 -2.32 -1.98 3.84
CA TYR A 79 -3.42 -2.95 3.86
C TYR A 79 -3.76 -3.45 2.46
N GLU A 80 -3.59 -2.60 1.43
CA GLU A 80 -3.80 -2.94 0.03
C GLU A 80 -2.80 -4.00 -0.44
N THR A 81 -1.52 -3.88 -0.06
CA THR A 81 -0.50 -4.89 -0.39
C THR A 81 -0.79 -6.22 0.28
N MET A 82 -1.15 -6.21 1.56
CA MET A 82 -1.50 -7.45 2.26
C MET A 82 -2.77 -8.09 1.69
N GLN A 83 -3.74 -7.28 1.26
CA GLN A 83 -4.93 -7.77 0.55
C GLN A 83 -4.56 -8.41 -0.79
N CYS A 84 -3.69 -7.77 -1.57
CA CYS A 84 -3.16 -8.30 -2.82
C CYS A 84 -2.46 -9.65 -2.60
N TYR A 85 -1.57 -9.72 -1.61
CA TYR A 85 -0.84 -10.94 -1.25
C TYR A 85 -1.77 -12.05 -0.79
N SER A 86 -2.77 -11.74 0.04
CA SER A 86 -3.74 -12.74 0.50
C SER A 86 -4.56 -13.36 -0.64
N GLN A 87 -4.74 -12.65 -1.77
CA GLN A 87 -5.48 -13.14 -2.93
C GLN A 87 -4.59 -13.89 -3.92
N LEU A 88 -3.35 -13.45 -4.09
CA LEU A 88 -2.44 -13.97 -5.11
C LEU A 88 -1.52 -15.07 -4.61
N LEU A 89 -1.15 -15.08 -3.32
CA LEU A 89 -0.27 -16.09 -2.75
C LEU A 89 -0.96 -17.46 -2.68
N LYS A 90 -0.38 -18.44 -3.38
CA LYS A 90 -0.80 -19.84 -3.38
C LYS A 90 0.40 -20.75 -3.07
N PRO A 91 0.19 -21.90 -2.41
CA PRO A 91 1.28 -22.85 -2.11
C PRO A 91 2.05 -23.36 -3.33
N THR A 92 1.46 -23.26 -4.53
CA THR A 92 2.02 -23.77 -5.79
C THR A 92 2.65 -22.67 -6.65
N LEU A 93 2.89 -21.47 -6.11
CA LEU A 93 3.53 -20.38 -6.84
C LEU A 93 4.97 -20.73 -7.19
N GLY A 94 5.34 -20.55 -8.47
CA GLY A 94 6.73 -20.55 -8.91
C GLY A 94 7.40 -19.21 -8.68
N GLU A 95 8.71 -19.15 -8.93
CA GLU A 95 9.49 -17.91 -8.79
C GLU A 95 8.98 -16.81 -9.73
N ILE A 96 8.60 -17.15 -10.97
CA ILE A 96 8.06 -16.19 -11.95
C ILE A 96 6.84 -15.45 -11.37
N GLU A 97 5.87 -16.20 -10.85
CA GLU A 97 4.69 -15.60 -10.27
C GLU A 97 4.98 -14.89 -8.94
N LEU A 98 5.96 -15.34 -8.15
CA LEU A 98 6.36 -14.68 -6.92
C LEU A 98 6.88 -13.26 -7.17
N PHE A 99 7.76 -13.09 -8.16
CA PHE A 99 8.26 -11.78 -8.57
C PHE A 99 7.13 -10.88 -9.09
N ARG A 100 6.18 -11.45 -9.83
CA ARG A 100 4.97 -10.74 -10.24
C ARG A 100 4.11 -10.29 -9.05
N VAL A 101 3.90 -11.15 -8.05
CA VAL A 101 3.11 -10.78 -6.86
C VAL A 101 3.78 -9.63 -6.12
N PHE A 102 5.10 -9.69 -5.96
CA PHE A 102 5.87 -8.59 -5.38
C PHE A 102 5.71 -7.28 -6.16
N SER A 103 5.80 -7.32 -7.49
CA SER A 103 5.71 -6.10 -8.31
C SER A 103 4.32 -5.47 -8.33
N LEU A 104 3.29 -6.16 -7.84
CA LEU A 104 1.92 -5.66 -7.68
C LEU A 104 1.65 -5.02 -6.30
N SER A 105 2.69 -4.83 -5.48
CA SER A 105 2.55 -4.17 -4.18
C SER A 105 2.09 -2.72 -4.32
N ALA A 106 1.17 -2.29 -3.46
CA ALA A 106 0.60 -0.95 -3.48
C ALA A 106 1.61 0.15 -3.11
N GLU A 107 2.72 -0.21 -2.46
CA GLU A 107 3.85 0.69 -2.23
C GLU A 107 4.42 1.23 -3.55
N PHE A 108 4.31 0.46 -4.65
CA PHE A 108 4.81 0.83 -5.97
C PHE A 108 3.77 1.49 -6.87
N LYS A 109 2.57 1.84 -6.37
CA LYS A 109 1.46 2.36 -7.19
C LYS A 109 1.76 3.66 -7.95
N HIS A 110 2.82 4.37 -7.57
CA HIS A 110 3.24 5.62 -8.21
C HIS A 110 4.45 5.45 -9.14
N ILE A 111 5.01 4.25 -9.23
CA ILE A 111 6.03 3.93 -10.22
C ILE A 111 5.35 3.79 -11.57
N ALA A 112 5.90 4.47 -12.58
CA ALA A 112 5.45 4.41 -13.95
C ALA A 112 6.64 4.17 -14.87
N VAL A 113 6.34 3.62 -16.05
CA VAL A 113 7.31 3.44 -17.14
C VAL A 113 7.36 4.72 -17.95
N ARG A 114 8.55 5.31 -18.11
CA ARG A 114 8.79 6.50 -18.93
C ARG A 114 9.33 6.10 -20.31
N GLU A 115 9.12 6.89 -21.34
CA GLU A 115 9.54 6.55 -22.71
C GLU A 115 11.07 6.45 -22.84
N GLU A 116 11.80 7.35 -22.18
CA GLU A 116 13.26 7.45 -22.22
C GLU A 116 13.98 6.24 -21.61
N GLU A 117 13.32 5.49 -20.72
CA GLU A 117 13.89 4.31 -20.04
C GLU A 117 13.49 2.99 -20.69
N LYS A 118 12.52 2.96 -21.62
CA LYS A 118 12.04 1.71 -22.26
C LYS A 118 13.16 0.93 -22.94
N LEU A 119 14.07 1.62 -23.62
CA LEU A 119 15.16 0.95 -24.34
C LEU A 119 16.16 0.28 -23.39
N GLU A 120 16.43 0.90 -22.23
CA GLU A 120 17.27 0.31 -21.20
C GLU A 120 16.55 -0.86 -20.50
N LEU A 121 15.27 -0.70 -20.18
CA LEU A 121 14.43 -1.76 -19.62
C LEU A 121 14.36 -3.00 -20.53
N CYS A 122 14.21 -2.83 -21.85
CA CYS A 122 14.24 -3.94 -22.82
C CYS A 122 15.55 -4.74 -22.68
N LYS A 123 16.70 -4.05 -22.66
CA LYS A 123 18.01 -4.68 -22.53
C LYS A 123 18.17 -5.42 -21.19
N LEU A 124 17.58 -4.89 -20.13
CA LEU A 124 17.62 -5.54 -18.81
C LEU A 124 16.71 -6.78 -18.79
N MET A 125 15.53 -6.74 -19.39
CA MET A 125 14.61 -7.89 -19.48
C MET A 125 15.25 -9.11 -20.17
N GLU A 126 16.17 -8.90 -21.12
CA GLU A 126 16.91 -9.99 -21.78
C GLU A 126 18.04 -10.58 -20.91
N ARG A 127 18.46 -9.88 -19.85
CA ARG A 127 19.60 -10.24 -19.00
C ARG A 127 19.20 -10.79 -17.63
N VAL A 128 17.96 -10.57 -17.21
CA VAL A 128 17.48 -11.04 -15.91
C VAL A 128 17.23 -12.56 -15.92
N PRO A 129 17.49 -13.26 -14.80
CA PRO A 129 17.45 -14.72 -14.76
C PRO A 129 16.02 -15.30 -14.77
N ILE A 130 15.03 -14.56 -14.26
CA ILE A 130 13.65 -15.02 -14.13
C ILE A 130 12.79 -14.34 -15.21
N PRO A 131 12.10 -15.12 -16.07
CA PRO A 131 11.25 -14.58 -17.13
C PRO A 131 10.15 -13.66 -16.58
N ILE A 132 9.90 -12.58 -17.30
CA ILE A 132 8.85 -11.59 -16.99
C ILE A 132 7.73 -11.76 -18.02
N LYS A 133 6.49 -11.89 -17.55
CA LYS A 133 5.32 -12.17 -18.42
C LYS A 133 4.57 -10.91 -18.82
N GLU A 134 4.76 -9.84 -18.07
CA GLU A 134 4.17 -8.52 -18.23
C GLU A 134 4.74 -7.81 -19.47
N SER A 135 3.92 -6.95 -20.08
CA SER A 135 4.43 -6.03 -21.10
C SER A 135 5.38 -5.01 -20.48
N ILE A 136 6.41 -4.59 -21.22
CA ILE A 136 7.36 -3.56 -20.77
C ILE A 136 6.68 -2.21 -20.44
N GLU A 137 5.49 -1.97 -20.98
CA GLU A 137 4.70 -0.77 -20.70
C GLU A 137 4.00 -0.83 -19.34
N GLU A 138 3.92 -2.02 -18.73
CA GLU A 138 3.32 -2.19 -17.41
C GLU A 138 4.34 -1.82 -16.30
N PRO A 139 3.95 -1.00 -15.30
CA PRO A 139 4.81 -0.70 -14.16
C PRO A 139 5.31 -1.94 -13.40
N SER A 140 4.49 -2.98 -13.35
CA SER A 140 4.83 -4.28 -12.76
C SER A 140 6.03 -4.94 -13.44
N ALA A 141 6.20 -4.77 -14.76
CA ALA A 141 7.38 -5.26 -15.48
C ALA A 141 8.63 -4.51 -15.03
N LYS A 142 8.55 -3.16 -14.98
CA LYS A 142 9.66 -2.31 -14.51
C LYS A 142 10.11 -2.69 -13.11
N ILE A 143 9.20 -2.80 -12.15
CA ILE A 143 9.53 -3.15 -10.76
C ILE A 143 10.18 -4.54 -10.69
N ASN A 144 9.64 -5.51 -11.45
CA ASN A 144 10.18 -6.87 -11.51
C ASN A 144 11.62 -6.87 -12.06
N VAL A 145 11.86 -6.19 -13.19
CA VAL A 145 13.20 -6.02 -13.77
C VAL A 145 14.16 -5.38 -12.77
N LEU A 146 13.74 -4.29 -12.11
CA LEU A 146 14.59 -3.55 -11.17
C LEU A 146 14.97 -4.40 -9.97
N LEU A 147 14.04 -5.18 -9.39
CA LEU A 147 14.36 -6.10 -8.30
C LEU A 147 15.39 -7.16 -8.74
N GLN A 148 15.20 -7.75 -9.92
CA GLN A 148 16.13 -8.75 -10.45
C GLN A 148 17.50 -8.14 -10.78
N ALA A 149 17.53 -6.93 -11.33
CA ALA A 149 18.75 -6.18 -11.62
C ALA A 149 19.52 -5.84 -10.32
N TYR A 150 18.81 -5.45 -9.26
CA TYR A 150 19.38 -5.21 -7.93
C TYR A 150 20.04 -6.47 -7.36
N ILE A 151 19.31 -7.60 -7.34
CA ILE A 151 19.85 -8.89 -6.84
C ILE A 151 21.04 -9.34 -7.68
N SER A 152 20.98 -9.14 -8.99
CA SER A 152 22.03 -9.54 -9.94
C SER A 152 23.19 -8.53 -10.03
N GLN A 153 23.16 -7.43 -9.28
CA GLN A 153 24.15 -6.35 -9.29
C GLN A 153 24.43 -5.80 -10.70
N LEU A 154 23.38 -5.70 -11.54
CA LEU A 154 23.51 -5.12 -12.87
C LEU A 154 23.69 -3.60 -12.77
N LYS A 155 24.54 -3.06 -13.63
CA LYS A 155 24.72 -1.61 -13.75
C LYS A 155 23.58 -1.03 -14.61
N LEU A 156 22.97 0.05 -14.11
CA LEU A 156 22.03 0.88 -14.83
C LEU A 156 22.72 2.18 -15.25
N GLU A 157 22.41 2.67 -16.45
CA GLU A 157 22.93 3.91 -17.01
C GLU A 157 22.01 5.09 -16.69
N GLY A 158 20.69 4.88 -16.68
CA GLY A 158 19.69 5.90 -16.40
C GLY A 158 19.61 6.31 -14.92
N PHE A 159 19.81 7.60 -14.63
CA PHE A 159 19.67 8.15 -13.26
C PHE A 159 18.29 7.92 -12.66
N ALA A 160 17.24 8.09 -13.46
CA ALA A 160 15.86 7.86 -13.04
C ALA A 160 15.60 6.40 -12.62
N LEU A 161 16.11 5.43 -13.39
CA LEU A 161 15.99 4.02 -13.07
C LEU A 161 16.80 3.62 -11.83
N MET A 162 17.99 4.21 -11.64
CA MET A 162 18.76 4.01 -10.41
C MET A 162 18.03 4.53 -9.18
N ALA A 163 17.36 5.69 -9.30
CA ALA A 163 16.56 6.24 -8.22
C ALA A 163 15.33 5.38 -7.91
N ASP A 164 14.67 4.82 -8.94
CA ASP A 164 13.52 3.93 -8.75
C ASP A 164 13.93 2.54 -8.19
N MET A 165 15.21 2.16 -8.27
CA MET A 165 15.75 0.90 -7.73
C MET A 165 16.10 0.96 -6.24
N VAL A 166 16.36 2.15 -5.68
CA VAL A 166 16.84 2.40 -4.31
C VAL A 166 15.70 2.88 -3.42
#